data_AF-A0A2E1F5B9-F1
#
_entry.id   AF-A0A2E1F5B9-F1
#
_cell.length_a   1.000
_cell.length_b   1.000
_cell.length_c   1.000
_cell.angle_alpha   90.00
_cell.angle_beta   90.00
_cell.angle_gamma   90.00
#
_symmetry.space_group_name_H-M   'P 1'
#
loop_
_entity.id
_entity.type
_entity.pdbx_description
1 polymer ?
#
loop_
_entity_poly.entity_id
_entity_poly.type
_entity_poly.pdbx_seq_one_letter_code
_entity_poly.pdbx_strand_id
1 'polypeptide(L)' 'PQLNSIYIPEGVNDLESRKKLLNDFNLEIGAGLGVLAGKIWRIGLMGQSSNKKNIEYCLDSLSKVI' A
#
# COMPACT_ATOMS: atom_id res chain seq x y z
N PRO A 1 16.23 5.79 -2.20
CA PRO A 1 14.76 5.59 -2.16
C PRO A 1 14.42 4.19 -1.65
N GLN A 2 13.55 4.10 -0.64
CA GLN A 2 13.20 2.82 -0.01
C GLN A 2 11.82 2.36 -0.48
N LEU A 3 11.73 1.09 -0.85
CA LEU A 3 10.50 0.43 -1.27
C LEU A 3 10.31 -0.83 -0.43
N ASN A 4 9.36 -0.80 0.50
CA ASN A 4 9.11 -1.91 1.40
C ASN A 4 8.09 -2.86 0.76
N SER A 5 8.40 -4.15 0.74
CA SER A 5 7.50 -5.19 0.24
C SER A 5 6.80 -5.86 1.42
N ILE A 6 5.47 -5.89 1.41
CA ILE A 6 4.64 -6.54 2.43
C ILE A 6 3.74 -7.58 1.77
N TYR A 7 3.55 -8.72 2.42
CA TYR A 7 2.60 -9.72 1.94
C TYR A 7 1.17 -9.22 2.10
N ILE A 8 0.34 -9.53 1.12
CA ILE A 8 -1.10 -9.30 1.21
C ILE A 8 -1.66 -10.34 2.20
N PRO A 9 -2.42 -9.92 3.23
CA PRO A 9 -3.02 -10.86 4.16
C PRO A 9 -3.96 -11.86 3.47
N GLU A 10 -4.12 -13.03 4.05
CA GLU A 10 -5.03 -14.04 3.52
C GLU A 10 -6.47 -13.51 3.48
N GLY A 11 -7.19 -13.78 2.39
CA GLY A 11 -8.57 -13.30 2.18
C GLY A 11 -8.69 -11.85 1.69
N VAL A 12 -7.59 -11.09 1.64
CA VAL A 12 -7.59 -9.70 1.15
C VAL A 12 -7.38 -9.64 -0.37
N ASN A 13 -8.23 -8.89 -1.07
CA ASN A 13 -8.12 -8.70 -2.51
C ASN A 13 -7.22 -7.51 -2.86
N ASP A 14 -6.10 -7.77 -3.56
CA ASP A 14 -5.15 -6.74 -4.01
C ASP A 14 -5.83 -5.55 -4.72
N LEU A 15 -6.55 -5.84 -5.80
CA LEU A 15 -7.07 -4.80 -6.69
C LEU A 15 -8.13 -3.95 -6.00
N GLU A 16 -9.03 -4.58 -5.25
CA GLU A 16 -10.09 -3.87 -4.53
C GLU A 16 -9.50 -3.00 -3.42
N SER A 17 -8.57 -3.52 -2.62
CA SER A 17 -7.91 -2.75 -1.57
C SER A 17 -7.17 -1.54 -2.14
N ARG A 18 -6.38 -1.71 -3.21
CA ARG A 18 -5.66 -0.58 -3.82
C ARG A 18 -6.60 0.46 -4.43
N LYS A 19 -7.70 0.03 -5.05
CA LYS A 19 -8.74 0.95 -5.55
C LYS A 19 -9.37 1.74 -4.41
N LYS A 20 -9.68 1.09 -3.29
CA LYS A 20 -10.28 1.75 -2.13
C LYS A 20 -9.32 2.76 -1.49
N LEU A 21 -8.03 2.42 -1.35
CA LEU A 21 -7.01 3.34 -0.87
C LEU A 21 -6.89 4.58 -1.76
N LEU A 22 -6.89 4.40 -3.09
CA LEU A 22 -6.80 5.51 -4.02
C LEU A 22 -8.06 6.39 -3.99
N ASN A 23 -9.25 5.78 -4.04
CA ASN A 23 -10.51 6.52 -4.16
C ASN A 23 -10.93 7.21 -2.86
N ASP A 24 -10.75 6.54 -1.71
CA ASP A 24 -11.29 7.03 -0.43
C ASP A 24 -10.25 7.84 0.37
N PHE A 25 -8.96 7.58 0.13
CA PHE A 25 -7.85 8.17 0.91
C PHE A 25 -6.83 8.92 0.04
N ASN A 26 -7.03 8.98 -1.28
CA ASN A 26 -6.05 9.56 -2.21
C ASN A 26 -4.63 9.00 -1.99
N LEU A 27 -4.55 7.70 -1.67
CA LEU A 27 -3.32 7.01 -1.29
C LEU A 27 -3.04 5.88 -2.28
N GLU A 28 -1.90 5.99 -2.97
CA GLU A 28 -1.45 4.97 -3.90
C GLU A 28 -0.39 4.05 -3.27
N ILE A 29 -0.58 2.75 -3.40
CA ILE A 29 0.45 1.73 -3.12
C ILE A 29 0.69 0.89 -4.37
N GLY A 30 1.93 0.39 -4.52
CA GLY A 30 2.32 -0.42 -5.67
C GLY A 30 1.87 -1.87 -5.54
N ALA A 31 1.36 -2.46 -6.61
CA ALA A 31 1.15 -3.91 -6.69
C ALA A 31 2.48 -4.67 -6.81
N GLY A 32 2.51 -5.94 -6.41
CA GLY A 32 3.59 -6.86 -6.76
C GLY A 32 3.77 -7.01 -8.26
N LEU A 33 4.97 -7.42 -8.70
CA LEU A 33 5.33 -7.57 -10.11
C LEU A 33 5.80 -9.00 -10.40
N GLY A 34 5.57 -9.47 -11.63
CA GLY A 34 6.00 -10.79 -12.07
C GLY A 34 5.46 -11.91 -11.18
N VAL A 35 6.36 -12.75 -10.66
CA VAL A 35 6.01 -13.88 -9.78
C VAL A 35 5.38 -13.49 -8.44
N LEU A 36 5.46 -12.20 -8.09
CA LEU A 36 4.91 -11.61 -6.87
C LEU A 36 3.62 -10.80 -7.12
N ALA A 37 3.14 -10.71 -8.36
CA ALA A 37 1.87 -10.06 -8.67
C ALA A 37 0.71 -10.72 -7.90
N GLY A 38 -0.12 -9.90 -7.25
CA GLY A 38 -1.22 -10.37 -6.39
C GLY A 38 -0.80 -11.03 -5.07
N LYS A 39 0.50 -11.05 -4.73
CA LYS A 39 1.00 -11.64 -3.47
C LYS A 39 1.54 -10.62 -2.48
N ILE A 40 2.05 -9.50 -2.98
CA ILE A 40 2.64 -8.44 -2.17
C ILE A 40 2.13 -7.07 -2.59
N TRP A 41 2.23 -6.13 -1.66
CA TRP A 41 2.23 -4.70 -1.94
C TRP A 41 3.62 -4.10 -1.75
N ARG A 42 3.85 -2.97 -2.42
CA ARG A 42 5.08 -2.20 -2.36
C ARG A 42 4.76 -0.78 -1.88
N ILE A 43 5.28 -0.41 -0.71
CA ILE A 43 5.07 0.89 -0.08
C ILE A 43 6.37 1.71 -0.20
N GLY A 44 6.30 2.79 -0.96
CA GLY A 44 7.44 3.67 -1.24
C GLY A 44 7.53 4.84 -0.26
N LEU A 45 8.68 5.02 0.37
CA LEU A 45 9.03 6.22 1.12
C LEU A 45 10.07 7.01 0.32
N MET A 46 9.60 8.04 -0.39
CA MET A 46 10.40 8.79 -1.36
C MET A 46 10.12 10.30 -1.26
N GLY A 47 11.18 11.09 -1.09
CA GLY A 47 11.08 12.55 -1.06
C GLY A 47 10.16 13.05 0.05
N GLN A 48 9.16 13.86 -0.32
CA GLN A 48 8.22 14.46 0.63
C GLN A 48 7.31 13.43 1.33
N SER A 49 7.16 12.22 0.80
CA SER A 49 6.36 11.17 1.47
C SER A 49 7.08 10.52 2.65
N SER A 50 8.40 10.71 2.78
CA SER A 50 9.24 10.12 3.84
C SER A 50 9.17 10.90 5.16
N ASN A 51 7.97 11.11 5.70
CA ASN A 51 7.76 11.75 6.99
C ASN A 51 6.73 10.99 7.83
N LYS A 52 6.80 11.19 9.15
CA LYS A 52 5.98 10.45 10.13
C LYS A 52 4.48 10.56 9.86
N LYS A 53 3.98 11.76 9.52
CA LYS A 53 2.55 11.99 9.24
C LYS A 53 2.06 11.15 8.06
N ASN A 54 2.83 11.09 6.97
CA ASN A 54 2.44 10.30 5.80
C ASN A 54 2.54 8.79 6.05
N ILE A 55 3.49 8.36 6.89
CA ILE A 55 3.61 6.96 7.32
C ILE A 55 2.40 6.56 8.17
N GLU A 56 2.05 7.36 9.18
CA GLU A 56 0.87 7.12 10.03
C GLU A 56 -0.41 7.10 9.20
N TYR A 57 -0.59 8.08 8.31
CA TYR A 57 -1.73 8.13 7.39
C TYR A 57 -1.83 6.87 6.50
N CYS A 58 -0.69 6.37 6.01
CA CYS A 58 -0.64 5.15 5.21
C CYS A 58 -1.09 3.94 6.01
N LEU A 59 -0.62 3.79 7.25
CA LEU A 59 -0.99 2.66 8.12
C LEU A 59 -2.47 2.71 8.52
N ASP A 60 -2.95 3.89 8.93
CA ASP A 60 -4.35 4.09 9.31
C ASP A 60 -5.30 3.82 8.14
N SER A 61 -4.97 4.33 6.95
CA SER A 61 -5.78 4.09 5.75
C SER A 61 -5.77 2.62 5.36
N LEU A 62 -4.62 1.96 5.43
CA LEU A 62 -4.50 0.53 5.13
C LEU A 62 -5.38 -0.32 6.06
N SER A 63 -5.36 -0.04 7.37
CA SER A 63 -6.18 -0.74 8.37
C SER A 63 -7.70 -0.59 8.19
N LYS A 64 -8.17 0.42 7.44
CA LYS A 64 -9.60 0.62 7.15
C LYS A 64 -10.06 -0.12 5.88
N VAL A 65 -9.10 -0.63 5.11
CA VAL A 65 -9.32 -1.23 3.80
C VAL A 65 -9.09 -2.74 3.82
N ILE A 66 -8.23 -3.23 4.71
CA ILE A 66 -8.03 -4.66 5.01
C ILE A 66 -8.92 -5.09 6.18
#